data_AF-A4BDL1-F1
#
_entry.id   AF-A4BDL1-F1
#
_cell.length_a   1.000
_cell.length_b   1.000
_cell.length_c   1.000
_cell.angle_alpha   90.00
_cell.angle_beta   90.00
_cell.angle_gamma   90.00
#
_symmetry.space_group_name_H-M   'P 1'
#
loop_
_entity.id
_entity.type
_entity.pdbx_description
1 polymer ?
#
loop_
_entity_poly.entity_id
_entity_poly.type
_entity_poly.pdbx_seq_one_letter_code
_entity_poly.pdbx_strand_id
1 'polypeptide(L)' 'MKTFDYKIIDTRDVDKAGMFKGRKREDIEAYLCSLGAEGWELVNVDFRELEGGLEFAGIMKKAIEPNR' A
#
# COMPACT_ATOMS: atom_id res chain seq x y z
N MET A 1 -9.46 23.67 8.21
CA MET A 1 -9.24 22.29 8.71
C MET A 1 -8.71 21.47 7.55
N LYS A 2 -7.65 20.68 7.71
CA LYS A 2 -7.16 19.83 6.61
C LYS A 2 -8.18 18.71 6.37
N THR A 3 -8.48 18.46 5.10
CA THR A 3 -9.31 17.34 4.65
C THR A 3 -8.41 16.24 4.09
N PHE A 4 -8.86 14.98 4.15
CA PHE A 4 -8.05 13.82 3.77
C PHE A 4 -8.84 12.85 2.92
N ASP A 5 -8.21 12.34 1.88
CA ASP A 5 -8.64 11.14 1.17
C ASP A 5 -7.99 9.91 1.80
N TYR A 6 -8.70 8.79 1.78
CA TYR A 6 -8.22 7.51 2.30
C TYR A 6 -8.21 6.45 1.21
N LYS A 7 -7.17 5.62 1.21
CA LYS A 7 -6.99 4.50 0.30
C LYS A 7 -6.75 3.23 1.11
N ILE A 8 -7.59 2.23 0.92
CA ILE A 8 -7.30 0.87 1.39
C ILE A 8 -6.30 0.27 0.40
N ILE A 9 -5.25 -0.33 0.95
CA ILE A 9 -4.23 -1.03 0.17
C ILE A 9 -4.12 -2.46 0.66
N ASP A 10 -3.83 -3.38 -0.22
CA ASP A 10 -3.53 -4.75 0.16
C ASP A 10 -2.57 -5.42 -0.82
N THR A 11 -2.21 -6.66 -0.50
CA THR A 11 -1.29 -7.47 -1.30
C THR A 11 -1.65 -7.49 -2.78
N ARG A 12 -2.94 -7.46 -3.15
CA ARG A 12 -3.43 -7.56 -4.52
C ARG A 12 -3.06 -6.36 -5.38
N ASP A 13 -2.84 -5.21 -4.77
CA ASP A 13 -2.40 -3.98 -5.46
C ASP A 13 -0.92 -4.01 -5.85
N VAL A 14 -0.15 -4.96 -5.29
CA VAL A 14 1.27 -5.14 -5.64
C VAL A 14 1.36 -6.03 -6.86
N ASP A 15 1.92 -5.47 -7.93
CA ASP A 15 2.23 -6.22 -9.15
C ASP A 15 3.09 -7.44 -8.82
N LYS A 16 2.71 -8.59 -9.38
CA LYS A 16 3.47 -9.83 -9.18
C LYS A 16 4.76 -9.74 -9.98
N ALA A 17 5.89 -10.09 -9.36
CA ALA A 17 7.13 -10.41 -10.06
C ALA A 17 6.99 -11.73 -10.85
N GLY A 18 6.17 -11.74 -11.90
CA GLY A 18 5.96 -12.89 -12.80
C GLY A 18 5.01 -13.99 -12.28
N MET A 19 4.56 -14.84 -13.20
CA MET A 19 3.46 -15.81 -13.03
C MET A 19 3.73 -16.94 -12.00
N PHE A 20 4.97 -17.10 -11.52
CA PHE A 20 5.39 -18.23 -10.68
C PHE A 20 6.20 -17.86 -9.43
N LYS A 21 6.38 -16.58 -9.11
CA LYS A 21 7.04 -16.15 -7.87
C LYS A 21 6.04 -15.40 -7.01
N GLY A 22 5.91 -15.83 -5.75
CA GLY A 22 5.16 -15.07 -4.75
C GLY A 22 5.72 -13.65 -4.64
N ARG A 23 4.89 -12.72 -4.17
CA ARG A 23 5.33 -11.33 -3.94
C ARG A 23 6.42 -11.33 -2.90
N LYS A 24 7.55 -10.74 -3.23
CA LYS A 24 8.64 -10.59 -2.27
C LYS A 24 8.39 -9.35 -1.44
N ARG A 25 9.11 -9.26 -0.32
CA ARG A 25 9.09 -8.09 0.55
C ARG A 25 9.47 -6.82 -0.21
N GLU A 26 10.44 -6.90 -1.11
CA GLU A 26 10.92 -5.77 -1.89
C GLU A 26 9.85 -5.21 -2.84
N ASP A 27 8.95 -6.07 -3.36
CA ASP A 27 7.84 -5.64 -4.22
C ASP A 27 6.83 -4.81 -3.41
N ILE A 28 6.55 -5.23 -2.17
CA ILE A 28 5.66 -4.51 -1.24
C ILE A 28 6.30 -3.17 -0.84
N GLU A 29 7.60 -3.16 -0.52
CA GLU A 29 8.32 -1.93 -0.17
C GLU A 29 8.33 -0.94 -1.33
N ALA A 30 8.60 -1.39 -2.56
CA ALA A 30 8.56 -0.56 -3.75
C ALA A 30 7.18 0.05 -4.00
N TYR A 31 6.11 -0.75 -3.85
CA TYR A 31 4.73 -0.26 -3.95
C TYR A 31 4.43 0.82 -2.92
N LEU A 32 4.73 0.60 -1.64
CA LEU A 32 4.49 1.58 -0.58
C LEU A 32 5.30 2.87 -0.81
N CYS A 33 6.55 2.77 -1.26
CA CYS A 33 7.36 3.92 -1.62
C CYS A 33 6.76 4.71 -2.79
N SER A 34 6.20 4.04 -3.80
CA SER A 34 5.56 4.72 -4.93
C SER A 34 4.35 5.55 -4.50
N LEU A 35 3.51 5.03 -3.60
CA LEU A 35 2.39 5.77 -3.01
C LEU A 35 2.88 6.96 -2.17
N GLY A 36 3.97 6.77 -1.43
CA GLY A 36 4.65 7.86 -0.71
C GLY A 36 5.08 9.01 -1.63
N ALA A 37 5.65 8.68 -2.80
CA ALA A 37 6.04 9.67 -3.80
C ALA A 37 4.84 10.41 -4.42
N GLU A 38 3.68 9.77 -4.48
CA GLU A 38 2.41 10.40 -4.86
C GLU A 38 1.77 11.25 -3.75
N GLY A 39 2.37 11.30 -2.56
CA GLY A 39 1.90 12.08 -1.42
C GLY A 39 0.92 11.34 -0.50
N TRP A 40 0.81 10.01 -0.62
CA TRP A 40 0.09 9.18 0.35
C TRP A 40 0.96 8.91 1.57
N GLU A 41 0.37 9.00 2.75
CA GLU A 41 0.97 8.72 4.04
C GLU A 41 0.38 7.42 4.61
N LEU A 42 1.23 6.51 5.07
CA LEU A 42 0.78 5.26 5.69
C LEU A 42 0.16 5.54 7.06
N VAL A 43 -1.07 5.09 7.28
CA VAL A 43 -1.78 5.20 8.56
C VAL A 43 -1.60 3.93 9.38
N ASN A 44 -1.79 2.78 8.74
CA ASN A 44 -1.65 1.47 9.34
C ASN A 44 -1.34 0.43 8.25
N VAL A 45 -0.62 -0.62 8.64
CA VAL A 45 -0.43 -1.83 7.86
C VAL A 45 -0.40 -3.02 8.81
N ASP A 46 -1.06 -4.10 8.41
CA ASP A 46 -1.09 -5.38 9.10
C ASP A 46 -0.60 -6.45 8.13
N PHE A 47 0.36 -7.26 8.59
CA PHE A 47 0.92 -8.38 7.83
C PHE A 47 0.44 -9.69 8.43
N ARG A 48 0.06 -10.61 7.56
CA ARG A 48 -0.41 -11.94 7.91
C ARG A 48 0.36 -12.97 7.12
N GLU A 49 0.91 -13.94 7.82
CA GLU A 49 1.41 -15.16 7.20
C GLU A 49 0.23 -16.13 7.07
N LEU A 50 -0.16 -16.42 5.83
CA LEU A 50 -1.12 -17.47 5.51
C LEU A 50 -0.37 -18.65 4.91
N GLU A 51 -0.93 -19.86 5.01
CA GLU A 51 -0.36 -21.05 4.38
C GLU A 51 -0.23 -20.83 2.87
N GLY A 52 0.97 -20.44 2.41
CA GLY A 52 1.25 -20.14 1.00
C GLY A 52 1.82 -18.75 0.69
N GLY A 53 1.91 -17.82 1.65
CA GLY A 53 2.58 -16.53 1.42
C GLY A 53 2.36 -15.45 2.46
N LEU A 54 3.09 -14.34 2.30
CA LEU A 54 2.92 -13.11 3.06
C LEU A 54 1.80 -12.27 2.42
N GLU A 55 0.74 -12.01 3.17
CA GLU A 55 -0.31 -11.06 2.81
C GLU A 55 -0.27 -9.83 3.72
N PHE A 56 -0.75 -8.70 3.23
CA PHE A 56 -0.98 -7.51 4.03
C PHE A 56 -2.28 -6.81 3.63
N ALA A 57 -2.80 -6.03 4.58
CA ALA A 57 -3.81 -5.01 4.35
C ALA A 57 -3.45 -3.76 5.13
N GLY A 58 -3.78 -2.58 4.60
CA GLY A 58 -3.42 -1.32 5.21
C GLY A 58 -4.31 -0.18 4.75
N ILE A 59 -4.12 0.97 5.39
CA ILE A 59 -4.80 2.22 5.05
C ILE A 59 -3.74 3.29 4.88
N MET A 60 -3.85 4.03 3.78
CA MET A 60 -3.11 5.26 3.56
C MET A 60 -4.06 6.45 3.53
N LYS A 61 -3.53 7.62 3.83
CA LYS A 61 -4.24 8.90 3.72
C LYS A 61 -3.47 9.87 2.86
N LYS A 62 -4.15 10.80 2.19
CA LYS A 62 -3.52 11.90 1.46
C LYS A 62 -4.22 13.19 1.81
N ALA A 63 -3.45 14.23 2.15
CA ALA A 63 -4.03 15.55 2.38
C ALA A 63 -4.58 16.10 1.07
N ILE A 64 -5.83 16.56 1.09
CA ILE A 64 -6.42 17.29 -0.03
C ILE A 64 -6.42 18.78 0.31
N GLU A 65 -5.96 19.59 -0.65
CA GLU A 65 -6.15 21.03 -0.54
C GLU A 65 -7.63 21.33 -0.76
N PRO A 66 -8.29 22.09 0.13
CA PRO A 66 -9.61 22.59 -0.16
C PRO A 66 -9.48 23.51 -1.39
N ASN A 67 -10.25 23.20 -2.45
CA ASN A 67 -10.26 23.92 -3.73
C ASN A 67 -10.00 25.42 -3.56
N ARG A 68 -8.98 25.92 -4.25
CA ARG A 68 -8.64 27.34 -4.32
C ARG A 68 -9.72 28.14 -5.04
#